data_AF-A0A5N7Z8C3-F1
#
_entry.id   AF-A0A5N7Z8C3-F1
#
_cell.length_a   1.000
_cell.length_b   1.000
_cell.length_c   1.000
_cell.angle_alpha   90.00
_cell.angle_beta   90.00
_cell.angle_gamma   90.00
#
_symmetry.space_group_name_H-M   'P 1'
#
loop_
_entity.id
_entity.type
_entity.pdbx_description
1 polymer ?
#
loop_
_entity_poly.entity_id
_entity_poly.type
_entity_poly.pdbx_seq_one_letter_code
_entity_poly.pdbx_strand_id
1 'polypeptide(L)'
;MNYNYQLNKIATQYRKFSKGQRVEDLQFNEFLDFFEDQDRLSRVMMEGVGIVCGLEPLPIYENGLLTKMMLSQGVAITTDGDLLTLNKKSKTQDLSGDTYMSELKDMTISHKEFTHWRVYDNSKAVYPPFYNDETEDLEVELWELATAEEATKNFRPLATLGDFGDKYLLLYLESYEKEVKPCRGVDCDNHGIQQIRNLKVLVTTKDSIDRILAKDKVFPERVISGDVTTAKKLKRVILTPELKTPELLKQAYKNSTTESDYSWMFTNIDFISEKMNIPLVDRSNFVNTLNQLANQNNNFQYAYDVLKDLAETYAEIVKLLPSSFTKALPDVGSFPNHVILGKFIPTDGYDYTRHQFYNSPVLDSEKKTLRVRVLIERFNVLTLSFRNPTNNGTEITITPSQNKSSLGDRAIPFYYNISDELLRLWNFDKTTNRAFDTNLHYDKTNLSTALNVQMPLDYNSDKMPYYLIEGHQGGDYREVVDVIQTIKNTKQLGFEVMSVSLAQLQDNKDFYKADFVDYVGKNPGLEHRG
;
A
#
# COMPACT_ATOMS: atom_id res chain seq x y z
N MET A 1 14.39 6.71 31.24
CA MET A 1 13.74 8.06 31.30
C MET A 1 12.21 7.94 31.43
N ASN A 2 11.55 8.72 32.29
CA ASN A 2 10.06 8.74 32.42
C ASN A 2 9.47 9.86 31.54
N TYR A 3 9.32 9.61 30.24
CA TYR A 3 8.56 10.49 29.36
C TYR A 3 7.13 9.95 29.25
N ASN A 4 6.13 10.77 29.55
CA ASN A 4 4.74 10.35 29.52
C ASN A 4 4.05 10.92 28.27
N TYR A 5 3.78 10.07 27.28
CA TYR A 5 2.87 10.41 26.18
C TYR A 5 1.45 10.52 26.74
N GLN A 6 0.66 11.49 26.28
CA GLN A 6 -0.68 11.71 26.84
C GLN A 6 -1.60 10.50 26.59
N LEU A 7 -1.57 9.95 25.38
CA LEU A 7 -2.40 8.80 25.00
C LEU A 7 -1.90 7.45 25.55
N ASN A 8 -0.77 7.40 26.28
CA ASN A 8 -0.36 6.16 26.96
C ASN A 8 -1.33 5.79 28.10
N LYS A 9 -1.93 6.80 28.76
CA LYS A 9 -2.84 6.62 29.89
C LYS A 9 -3.96 7.63 29.79
N ILE A 10 -5.15 7.17 29.46
CA ILE A 10 -6.32 8.03 29.30
C ILE A 10 -7.17 8.09 30.57
N ALA A 11 -7.73 9.26 30.85
CA ALA A 11 -8.81 9.45 31.80
C ALA A 11 -10.11 8.86 31.23
N THR A 12 -10.81 8.07 32.04
CA THR A 12 -12.07 7.39 31.66
C THR A 12 -13.29 7.93 32.39
N GLN A 13 -13.08 8.86 33.32
CA GLN A 13 -14.12 9.49 34.12
C GLN A 13 -13.77 10.95 34.37
N TYR A 14 -14.79 11.78 34.53
CA TYR A 14 -14.66 13.15 35.01
C TYR A 14 -15.78 13.46 35.98
N ARG A 15 -15.57 14.44 36.87
CA ARG A 15 -16.58 14.87 37.85
C ARG A 15 -17.33 16.10 37.34
N LYS A 16 -18.66 16.11 37.53
CA LYS A 16 -19.49 17.31 37.34
C LYS A 16 -19.46 18.17 38.61
N PHE A 17 -19.20 19.46 38.46
CA PHE A 17 -19.20 20.40 39.59
C PHE A 17 -20.59 20.55 40.21
N SER A 18 -20.64 20.52 41.55
CA SER A 18 -21.85 20.72 42.35
C SER A 18 -21.91 22.12 42.95
N LYS A 19 -23.12 22.64 43.19
CA LYS A 19 -23.29 23.97 43.79
C LYS A 19 -22.67 24.01 45.19
N GLY A 20 -21.80 24.99 45.42
CA GLY A 20 -21.09 25.17 46.70
C GLY A 20 -19.90 24.23 46.92
N GLN A 21 -19.51 23.45 45.90
CA GLN A 21 -18.32 22.60 45.96
C GLN A 21 -17.04 23.45 46.02
N ARG A 22 -16.14 23.11 46.94
CA ARG A 22 -14.74 23.56 46.89
C ARG A 22 -13.98 22.66 45.91
N VAL A 23 -13.30 23.27 44.94
CA VAL A 23 -12.58 22.54 43.89
C VAL A 23 -11.09 22.48 44.21
N GLU A 24 -10.51 21.29 44.06
CA GLU A 24 -9.08 21.02 44.20
C GLU A 24 -8.42 20.89 42.82
N ASP A 25 -7.10 21.09 42.76
CA ASP A 25 -6.29 21.01 41.54
C ASP A 25 -6.45 19.65 40.82
N LEU A 26 -6.44 18.55 41.57
CA LEU A 26 -6.67 17.21 41.02
C LEU A 26 -8.03 17.09 40.30
N GLN A 27 -9.06 17.79 40.79
CA GLN A 27 -10.39 17.75 40.18
C GLN A 27 -10.46 18.58 38.90
N PHE A 28 -9.69 19.67 38.80
CA PHE A 28 -9.57 20.46 37.57
C PHE A 28 -8.73 19.75 36.52
N ASN A 29 -7.60 19.16 36.92
CA ASN A 29 -6.73 18.44 36.00
C ASN A 29 -7.43 17.18 35.47
N GLU A 30 -8.14 16.40 36.29
CA GLU A 30 -8.93 15.25 35.80
C GLU A 30 -9.97 15.66 34.74
N PHE A 31 -10.64 16.80 34.94
CA PHE A 31 -11.56 17.34 33.94
C PHE A 31 -10.83 17.71 32.64
N LEU A 32 -9.70 18.42 32.73
CA LEU A 32 -8.90 18.81 31.57
C LEU A 32 -8.37 17.59 30.81
N ASP A 33 -7.76 16.64 31.52
CA ASP A 33 -7.18 15.42 30.99
C ASP A 33 -8.23 14.61 30.22
N PHE A 34 -9.43 14.41 30.78
CA PHE A 34 -10.50 13.68 30.11
C PHE A 34 -10.88 14.29 28.76
N PHE A 35 -11.06 15.62 28.69
CA PHE A 35 -11.45 16.28 27.44
C PHE A 35 -10.28 16.35 26.44
N GLU A 36 -9.05 16.55 26.92
CA GLU A 36 -7.85 16.50 26.07
C GLU A 36 -7.66 15.10 25.46
N ASP A 37 -7.83 14.04 26.25
CA ASP A 37 -7.75 12.66 25.79
C ASP A 37 -8.80 12.35 24.74
N GLN A 38 -10.06 12.72 24.97
CA GLN A 38 -11.13 12.50 23.99
C GLN A 38 -10.89 13.27 22.68
N ASP A 39 -10.36 14.49 22.74
CA ASP A 39 -10.02 15.30 21.57
C ASP A 39 -8.84 14.71 20.77
N ARG A 40 -7.78 14.28 21.47
CA ARG A 40 -6.63 13.57 20.87
C ARG A 40 -7.06 12.25 20.23
N LEU A 41 -7.81 11.43 20.96
CA LEU A 41 -8.36 10.15 20.45
C LEU A 41 -9.25 10.38 19.23
N SER A 42 -10.10 11.41 19.24
CA SER A 42 -10.95 11.73 18.10
C SER A 42 -10.12 12.02 16.85
N ARG A 43 -9.06 12.84 16.94
CA ARG A 43 -8.15 13.09 15.81
C ARG A 43 -7.47 11.81 15.32
N VAL A 44 -6.83 11.09 16.23
CA VAL A 44 -6.01 9.92 15.88
C VAL A 44 -6.86 8.77 15.32
N MET A 45 -8.00 8.48 15.94
CA MET A 45 -8.81 7.30 15.63
C MET A 45 -9.84 7.53 14.53
N MET A 46 -10.28 8.77 14.30
CA MET A 46 -11.28 9.09 13.27
C MET A 46 -10.69 9.71 12.01
N GLU A 47 -9.62 10.50 12.12
CA GLU A 47 -8.96 11.09 10.95
C GLU A 47 -7.74 10.27 10.53
N GLY A 48 -6.80 10.07 11.45
CA GLY A 48 -5.52 9.41 11.18
C GLY A 48 -4.34 10.23 11.69
N VAL A 49 -3.14 9.87 11.24
CA VAL A 49 -1.87 10.45 11.71
C VAL A 49 -0.92 10.74 10.54
N GLY A 50 0.08 11.57 10.77
CA GLY A 50 1.07 11.99 9.78
C GLY A 50 0.73 13.33 9.11
N ILE A 51 1.32 13.58 7.93
CA ILE A 51 1.20 14.89 7.27
C ILE A 51 -0.04 14.95 6.40
N VAL A 52 -1.02 15.77 6.79
CA VAL A 52 -2.31 15.94 6.11
C VAL A 52 -2.12 16.70 4.79
N CYS A 53 -1.40 17.82 4.82
CA CYS A 53 -1.12 18.64 3.65
C CYS A 53 0.05 19.61 3.90
N GLY A 54 0.66 20.10 2.81
CA GLY A 54 1.72 21.11 2.87
C GLY A 54 2.97 20.65 3.62
N LEU A 55 3.62 21.56 4.35
CA LEU A 55 4.91 21.32 5.01
C LEU A 55 5.99 20.82 4.03
N GLU A 56 6.03 21.47 2.87
CA GLU A 56 6.95 21.17 1.77
C GLU A 56 8.17 22.10 1.86
N PRO A 57 9.39 21.56 1.92
CA PRO A 57 10.60 22.36 1.97
C PRO A 57 10.99 22.84 0.57
N LEU A 58 11.39 24.10 0.48
CA LEU A 58 11.94 24.73 -0.72
C LEU A 58 13.26 25.44 -0.35
N PRO A 59 14.42 24.84 -0.66
CA PRO A 59 15.71 25.50 -0.45
C PRO A 59 15.90 26.66 -1.43
N ILE A 60 16.39 27.80 -0.94
CA ILE A 60 16.73 28.98 -1.76
C ILE A 60 18.23 29.19 -1.75
N TYR A 61 18.79 29.33 -2.96
CA TYR A 61 20.20 29.60 -3.18
C TYR A 61 20.42 31.03 -3.65
N GLU A 62 21.35 31.73 -3.01
CA GLU A 62 21.83 33.06 -3.40
C GLU A 62 23.33 32.95 -3.64
N ASN A 63 23.81 33.34 -4.82
CA ASN A 63 25.22 33.23 -5.23
C ASN A 63 25.82 31.82 -5.05
N GLY A 64 25.02 30.78 -5.29
CA GLY A 64 25.43 29.37 -5.16
C GLY A 64 25.47 28.84 -3.72
N LEU A 65 25.13 29.65 -2.72
CA LEU A 65 25.03 29.24 -1.31
C LEU A 65 23.57 29.12 -0.90
N LEU A 66 23.24 28.07 -0.13
CA LEU A 66 21.90 27.89 0.43
C LEU A 66 21.72 28.86 1.60
N THR A 67 21.04 29.99 1.35
CA THR A 67 20.89 31.07 2.35
C THR A 67 19.56 30.99 3.09
N LYS A 68 18.53 30.38 2.49
CA LYS A 68 17.20 30.25 3.10
C LYS A 68 16.59 28.88 2.84
N MET A 69 15.74 28.44 3.78
CA MET A 69 14.82 27.33 3.58
C MET A 69 13.40 27.87 3.80
N MET A 70 12.58 27.83 2.75
CA MET A 70 11.15 28.10 2.86
C MET A 70 10.43 26.81 3.19
N LEU A 71 9.60 26.83 4.22
CA LEU A 71 8.68 25.73 4.51
C LEU A 71 7.25 26.19 4.27
N SER A 72 6.52 25.51 3.38
CA SER A 72 5.12 25.86 3.11
C SER A 72 4.24 25.60 4.34
N GLN A 73 3.17 26.39 4.48
CA GLN A 73 2.16 26.12 5.51
C GLN A 73 1.52 24.76 5.28
N GLY A 74 1.10 24.12 6.36
CA GLY A 74 0.46 22.83 6.30
C GLY A 74 0.00 22.35 7.66
N VAL A 75 -0.45 21.11 7.69
CA VAL A 75 -1.03 20.47 8.87
C VAL A 75 -0.50 19.05 8.97
N ALA A 76 -0.12 18.66 10.18
CA ALA A 76 0.20 17.27 10.51
C ALA A 76 -0.42 16.87 11.86
N ILE A 77 -0.64 15.58 12.05
CA ILE A 77 -1.16 14.99 13.28
C ILE A 77 -0.15 13.97 13.80
N THR A 78 0.28 14.07 15.05
CA THR A 78 1.21 13.10 15.64
C THR A 78 0.50 11.84 16.15
N THR A 79 1.25 10.80 16.50
CA THR A 79 0.66 9.59 17.11
C THR A 79 0.15 9.79 18.53
N ASP A 80 0.56 10.87 19.21
CA ASP A 80 -0.02 11.29 20.49
C ASP A 80 -1.23 12.24 20.32
N GLY A 81 -1.64 12.53 19.08
CA GLY A 81 -2.83 13.32 18.77
C GLY A 81 -2.63 14.84 18.74
N ASP A 82 -1.40 15.31 18.60
CA ASP A 82 -1.07 16.72 18.48
C ASP A 82 -1.21 17.23 17.05
N LEU A 83 -1.85 18.39 16.92
CA LEU A 83 -1.96 19.11 15.65
C LEU A 83 -0.76 20.04 15.47
N LEU A 84 0.03 19.80 14.43
CA LEU A 84 1.21 20.58 14.09
C LEU A 84 0.94 21.47 12.89
N THR A 85 1.17 22.77 13.04
CA THR A 85 0.98 23.77 11.99
C THR A 85 1.90 24.96 12.20
N LEU A 86 2.44 25.52 11.12
CA LEU A 86 3.39 26.62 11.24
C LEU A 86 2.67 27.87 11.76
N ASN A 87 3.40 28.62 12.57
CA ASN A 87 2.89 29.84 13.18
C ASN A 87 4.00 30.89 13.29
N LYS A 88 3.59 32.14 13.44
CA LYS A 88 4.45 33.30 13.74
C LYS A 88 3.89 34.05 14.95
N LYS A 89 4.73 34.83 15.63
CA LYS A 89 4.26 35.69 16.72
C LYS A 89 3.21 36.67 16.18
N SER A 90 2.09 36.80 16.89
CA SER A 90 1.06 37.76 16.51
C SER A 90 1.53 39.20 16.76
N LYS A 91 1.14 40.11 15.87
CA LYS A 91 1.44 41.55 16.01
C LYS A 91 0.46 42.27 16.93
N THR A 92 -0.68 41.66 17.25
CA THR A 92 -1.63 42.18 18.22
C THR A 92 -1.18 41.77 19.62
N GLN A 93 -0.63 42.73 20.38
CA GLN A 93 -0.55 42.59 21.83
C GLN A 93 -1.99 42.57 22.37
N ASP A 94 -2.28 41.59 23.23
CA ASP A 94 -3.54 41.57 23.97
C ASP A 94 -3.72 42.91 24.71
N LEU A 95 -4.80 43.60 24.39
CA LEU A 95 -5.22 44.88 24.96
C LEU A 95 -5.57 44.79 26.46
N SER A 96 -5.44 43.62 27.09
CA SER A 96 -5.85 43.38 28.48
C SER A 96 -4.76 43.65 29.53
N GLY A 97 -3.47 43.74 29.16
CA GLY A 97 -2.39 43.95 30.14
C GLY A 97 -2.25 42.82 31.18
N ASP A 98 -2.99 41.73 31.02
CA ASP A 98 -2.97 40.58 31.93
C ASP A 98 -1.82 39.64 31.57
N THR A 99 -0.87 39.51 32.49
CA THR A 99 0.36 38.70 32.39
C THR A 99 0.12 37.17 32.31
N TYR A 100 -1.14 36.74 32.20
CA TYR A 100 -1.58 35.34 32.34
C TYR A 100 -1.90 34.64 31.02
N MET A 101 -1.97 35.37 29.89
CA MET A 101 -2.23 34.78 28.57
C MET A 101 -0.92 34.46 27.84
N SER A 102 -0.84 33.25 27.27
CA SER A 102 0.27 32.85 26.39
C SER A 102 0.38 33.76 25.16
N GLU A 103 1.60 34.04 24.67
CA GLU A 103 1.80 34.80 23.42
C GLU A 103 0.93 34.24 22.28
N LEU A 104 0.00 35.05 21.77
CA LEU A 104 -0.83 34.67 20.63
C LEU A 104 0.02 34.49 19.37
N LYS A 105 -0.33 33.50 18.55
CA LYS A 105 0.38 33.20 17.30
C LYS A 105 -0.58 33.23 16.11
N ASP A 106 -0.13 33.85 15.02
CA ASP A 106 -0.88 33.87 13.76
C ASP A 106 -0.59 32.60 12.95
N MET A 107 -1.66 31.96 12.47
CA MET A 107 -1.60 30.79 11.58
C MET A 107 -1.81 31.15 10.09
N THR A 108 -2.25 32.37 9.79
CA THR A 108 -2.47 32.87 8.42
C THR A 108 -1.14 33.26 7.77
N ILE A 109 -0.33 32.25 7.46
CA ILE A 109 0.92 32.37 6.70
C ILE A 109 0.89 31.38 5.54
N SER A 110 1.48 31.75 4.39
CA SER A 110 1.63 30.82 3.27
C SER A 110 2.87 29.94 3.40
N HIS A 111 3.92 30.46 4.05
CA HIS A 111 5.17 29.77 4.32
C HIS A 111 5.92 30.47 5.47
N LYS A 112 6.98 29.84 5.97
CA LYS A 112 7.93 30.40 6.92
C LYS A 112 9.35 30.33 6.36
N GLU A 113 10.09 31.44 6.45
CA GLU A 113 11.46 31.55 5.91
C GLU A 113 12.51 31.40 7.01
N PHE A 114 13.27 30.31 6.96
CA PHE A 114 14.35 30.03 7.88
C PHE A 114 15.68 30.48 7.30
N THR A 115 16.41 31.30 8.05
CA THR A 115 17.69 31.91 7.62
C THR A 115 18.83 31.64 8.58
N HIS A 116 18.53 31.08 9.75
CA HIS A 116 19.50 30.81 10.80
C HIS A 116 19.33 29.40 11.37
N TRP A 117 20.40 28.88 11.99
CA TRP A 117 20.39 27.62 12.72
C TRP A 117 21.20 27.68 14.02
N ARG A 118 20.94 26.75 14.93
CA ARG A 118 21.82 26.43 16.07
C ARG A 118 21.77 24.94 16.38
N VAL A 119 22.73 24.43 17.15
CA VAL A 119 22.63 23.07 17.73
C VAL A 119 21.41 23.04 18.64
N TYR A 120 20.53 22.06 18.43
CA TYR A 120 19.33 21.90 19.25
C TYR A 120 19.69 21.28 20.60
N ASP A 121 19.12 21.83 21.67
CA ASP A 121 19.33 21.37 23.04
C ASP A 121 18.06 20.64 23.53
N ASN A 122 18.13 19.32 23.59
CA ASN A 122 17.03 18.45 24.01
C ASN A 122 16.99 18.23 25.54
N SER A 123 17.84 18.90 26.33
CA SER A 123 17.98 18.64 27.78
C SER A 123 16.71 18.86 28.60
N LYS A 124 15.78 19.71 28.11
CA LYS A 124 14.52 20.01 28.80
C LYS A 124 13.42 18.99 28.54
N ALA A 125 13.25 18.60 27.28
CA ALA A 125 12.17 17.71 26.87
C ALA A 125 12.56 16.23 27.03
N VAL A 126 13.84 15.89 26.82
CA VAL A 126 14.36 14.52 26.94
C VAL A 126 13.51 13.54 26.10
N TYR A 127 13.24 13.92 24.84
CA TYR A 127 12.32 13.21 23.96
C TYR A 127 12.83 11.79 23.60
N PRO A 128 12.16 10.70 24.01
CA PRO A 128 12.70 9.33 23.91
C PRO A 128 13.09 8.87 22.50
N PRO A 129 12.37 9.26 21.42
CA PRO A 129 12.79 8.89 20.07
C PRO A 129 14.18 9.39 19.64
N PHE A 130 14.81 10.30 20.41
CA PHE A 130 16.15 10.82 20.16
C PHE A 130 17.27 10.08 20.91
N TYR A 131 16.93 9.14 21.81
CA TYR A 131 17.90 8.42 22.66
C TYR A 131 18.03 6.95 22.26
N ASN A 132 19.14 6.31 22.62
CA ASN A 132 19.26 4.85 22.58
C ASN A 132 18.39 4.23 23.70
N ASP A 133 17.61 3.19 23.38
CA ASP A 133 16.74 2.55 24.38
C ASP A 133 17.52 1.71 25.41
N GLU A 134 18.74 1.27 25.08
CA GLU A 134 19.63 0.47 25.95
C GLU A 134 20.61 1.34 26.74
N THR A 135 21.27 2.30 26.09
CA THR A 135 22.33 3.11 26.73
C THR A 135 21.84 4.44 27.30
N GLU A 136 20.63 4.87 26.96
CA GLU A 136 20.07 6.19 27.28
C GLU A 136 20.91 7.39 26.75
N ASP A 137 21.85 7.15 25.84
CA ASP A 137 22.64 8.21 25.22
C ASP A 137 21.86 8.92 24.11
N LEU A 138 22.10 10.24 23.94
CA LEU A 138 21.56 10.98 22.81
C LEU A 138 22.25 10.50 21.53
N GLU A 139 21.46 9.95 20.61
CA GLU A 139 21.98 9.25 19.43
C GLU A 139 21.74 9.98 18.11
N VAL A 140 21.13 11.16 18.18
CA VAL A 140 20.75 11.95 17.01
C VAL A 140 21.37 13.33 17.04
N GLU A 141 21.85 13.78 15.88
CA GLU A 141 22.34 15.14 15.69
C GLU A 141 21.21 16.04 15.21
N LEU A 142 20.92 17.11 15.96
CA LEU A 142 19.78 17.98 15.68
C LEU A 142 20.22 19.45 15.61
N TRP A 143 19.74 20.14 14.58
CA TRP A 143 19.93 21.58 14.41
C TRP A 143 18.57 22.27 14.32
N GLU A 144 18.32 23.24 15.19
CA GLU A 144 17.09 24.04 15.18
C GLU A 144 17.21 25.17 14.16
N LEU A 145 16.23 25.27 13.26
CA LEU A 145 16.09 26.38 12.33
C LEU A 145 15.27 27.52 12.95
N ALA A 146 15.66 28.75 12.63
CA ALA A 146 14.94 29.96 13.05
C ALA A 146 14.79 30.97 11.89
N THR A 147 13.71 31.74 11.94
CA THR A 147 13.59 32.95 11.11
C THR A 147 14.56 34.03 11.61
N ALA A 148 14.72 35.10 10.83
CA ALA A 148 15.51 36.26 11.26
C ALA A 148 14.96 36.92 12.54
N GLU A 149 13.64 36.86 12.77
CA GLU A 149 12.98 37.43 13.96
C GLU A 149 13.16 36.56 15.21
N GLU A 150 13.29 35.24 15.02
CA GLU A 150 13.44 34.25 16.11
C GLU A 150 14.91 34.06 16.52
N ALA A 151 15.86 34.43 15.65
CA ALA A 151 17.28 34.26 15.87
C ALA A 151 17.78 35.10 17.07
N THR A 152 18.27 34.41 18.09
CA THR A 152 18.96 35.00 19.26
C THR A 152 20.49 34.89 19.11
N LYS A 153 21.26 35.38 20.09
CA LYS A 153 22.74 35.48 20.03
C LYS A 153 23.50 34.19 19.64
N ASN A 154 22.91 33.00 19.83
CA ASN A 154 23.58 31.72 19.58
C ASN A 154 23.27 31.11 18.20
N PHE A 155 22.49 31.80 17.38
CA PHE A 155 22.16 31.37 16.02
C PHE A 155 23.23 31.80 15.02
N ARG A 156 23.46 30.96 14.00
CA ARG A 156 24.41 31.17 12.91
C ARG A 156 23.64 31.22 11.57
N PRO A 157 24.16 31.90 10.54
CA PRO A 157 23.50 31.91 9.22
C PRO A 157 23.36 30.49 8.65
N LEU A 158 22.24 30.18 7.99
CA LEU A 158 21.93 28.86 7.43
C LEU A 158 23.03 28.32 6.52
N ALA A 159 23.62 29.20 5.70
CA ALA A 159 24.71 28.86 4.79
C ALA A 159 25.94 28.25 5.48
N THR A 160 26.11 28.43 6.80
CA THR A 160 27.24 27.88 7.55
C THR A 160 26.98 26.47 8.12
N LEU A 161 25.81 25.87 7.89
CA LEU A 161 25.49 24.52 8.39
C LEU A 161 26.24 23.41 7.63
N GLY A 162 26.72 23.70 6.43
CA GLY A 162 27.54 22.78 5.62
C GLY A 162 26.74 22.12 4.49
N ASP A 163 27.04 20.86 4.20
CA ASP A 163 26.38 20.09 3.13
C ASP A 163 24.95 19.71 3.51
N PHE A 164 24.02 19.92 2.57
CA PHE A 164 22.59 19.66 2.70
C PHE A 164 22.13 18.41 1.94
N GLY A 165 23.00 17.78 1.13
CA GLY A 165 22.65 16.60 0.33
C GLY A 165 22.14 15.41 1.16
N ASP A 166 22.72 15.21 2.34
CA ASP A 166 22.37 14.14 3.29
C ASP A 166 21.63 14.65 4.54
N LYS A 167 20.92 15.79 4.42
CA LYS A 167 20.14 16.35 5.52
C LYS A 167 18.64 16.12 5.35
N TYR A 168 17.97 15.96 6.49
CA TYR A 168 16.55 15.68 6.60
C TYR A 168 15.88 16.68 7.53
N LEU A 169 14.60 16.92 7.30
CA LEU A 169 13.78 17.85 8.07
C LEU A 169 12.77 17.08 8.91
N LEU A 170 12.58 17.52 10.16
CA LEU A 170 11.46 17.11 10.98
C LEU A 170 10.80 18.32 11.65
N LEU A 171 9.48 18.23 11.80
CA LEU A 171 8.70 19.14 12.61
C LEU A 171 8.52 18.47 13.98
N TYR A 172 9.00 19.12 15.05
CA TYR A 172 8.99 18.56 16.40
C TYR A 172 8.28 19.51 17.36
N LEU A 173 7.34 18.99 18.14
CA LEU A 173 6.68 19.68 19.23
C LEU A 173 7.44 19.41 20.52
N GLU A 174 8.33 20.32 20.88
CA GLU A 174 9.03 20.29 22.15
C GLU A 174 8.05 20.53 23.29
N SER A 175 7.88 19.51 24.15
CA SER A 175 6.95 19.53 25.29
C SER A 175 7.67 19.25 26.60
N TYR A 176 7.49 20.11 27.61
CA TYR A 176 8.03 19.92 28.97
C TYR A 176 7.35 20.84 29.99
N GLU A 177 7.43 20.47 31.26
CA GLU A 177 6.99 21.30 32.37
C GLU A 177 8.03 22.37 32.70
N LYS A 178 7.62 23.65 32.74
CA LYS A 178 8.52 24.72 33.14
C LYS A 178 8.77 24.65 34.64
N GLU A 179 10.04 24.48 35.03
CA GLU A 179 10.46 24.51 36.42
C GLU A 179 9.93 25.75 37.15
N VAL A 180 9.21 25.53 38.25
CA VAL A 180 8.74 26.58 39.13
C VAL A 180 9.91 27.01 40.01
N LYS A 181 10.42 28.24 39.80
CA LYS A 181 11.42 28.80 40.73
C LYS A 181 10.79 28.92 42.12
N PRO A 182 11.48 28.50 43.20
CA PRO A 182 10.97 28.67 44.55
C PRO A 182 10.73 30.16 44.82
N CYS A 183 9.47 30.57 44.90
CA CYS A 183 9.15 31.93 45.23
C CYS A 183 9.38 32.14 46.74
N ARG A 184 10.17 33.17 47.10
CA ARG A 184 10.39 33.59 48.49
C ARG A 184 9.56 34.85 48.74
N GLY A 185 8.27 34.69 49.04
CA GLY A 185 7.34 35.80 49.26
C GLY A 185 5.98 35.35 49.81
N VAL A 186 5.12 36.31 50.14
CA VAL A 186 3.77 36.08 50.71
C VAL A 186 2.69 35.83 49.64
N ASP A 187 3.06 35.88 48.35
CA ASP A 187 2.16 35.87 47.20
C ASP A 187 2.46 34.70 46.24
N CYS A 188 2.95 33.58 46.78
CA CYS A 188 3.45 32.44 46.01
C CYS A 188 2.37 31.45 45.54
N ASP A 189 1.09 31.79 45.69
CA ASP A 189 0.00 30.81 45.59
C ASP A 189 -0.54 30.53 44.17
N ASN A 190 -0.14 31.23 43.11
CA ASN A 190 -1.09 31.42 41.99
C ASN A 190 -0.63 31.12 40.56
N HIS A 191 0.38 30.29 40.30
CA HIS A 191 0.90 30.18 38.91
C HIS A 191 0.76 28.84 38.21
N GLY A 192 0.35 27.76 38.90
CA GLY A 192 0.29 26.41 38.32
C GLY A 192 1.66 25.97 37.75
N ILE A 193 1.72 24.77 37.17
CA ILE A 193 2.89 24.34 36.40
C ILE A 193 2.63 24.68 34.94
N GLN A 194 3.45 25.57 34.37
CA GLN A 194 3.30 25.97 32.98
C GLN A 194 3.78 24.84 32.06
N GLN A 195 2.85 24.29 31.27
CA GLN A 195 3.15 23.32 30.22
C GLN A 195 3.71 24.05 28.99
N ILE A 196 4.96 23.78 28.62
CA ILE A 196 5.61 24.40 27.46
C ILE A 196 5.37 23.53 26.24
N ARG A 197 4.93 24.14 25.14
CA ARG A 197 4.70 23.48 23.85
C ARG A 197 5.27 24.34 22.72
N ASN A 198 6.48 24.03 22.28
CA ASN A 198 7.20 24.79 21.27
C ASN A 198 7.37 23.99 19.98
N LEU A 199 6.73 24.45 18.92
CA LEU A 199 6.96 23.88 17.59
C LEU A 199 8.34 24.29 17.08
N LYS A 200 9.18 23.30 16.75
CA LYS A 200 10.53 23.43 16.23
C LYS A 200 10.60 22.83 14.83
N VAL A 201 11.33 23.48 13.93
CA VAL A 201 11.77 22.87 12.68
C VAL A 201 13.22 22.47 12.87
N LEU A 202 13.49 21.16 12.84
CA LEU A 202 14.82 20.62 13.07
C LEU A 202 15.37 20.02 11.78
N VAL A 203 16.68 20.10 11.64
CA VAL A 203 17.48 19.43 10.61
C VAL A 203 18.29 18.32 11.28
N THR A 204 18.44 17.20 10.59
CA THR A 204 19.25 16.06 11.05
C THR A 204 19.98 15.36 9.90
N THR A 205 20.78 14.35 10.21
CA THR A 205 21.55 13.54 9.25
C THR A 205 20.80 12.28 8.81
N LYS A 206 21.28 11.61 7.75
CA LYS A 206 20.75 10.31 7.31
C LYS A 206 20.75 9.26 8.43
N ASP A 207 21.86 9.13 9.15
CA ASP A 207 22.00 8.13 10.21
C ASP A 207 21.02 8.41 11.35
N SER A 208 20.87 9.68 11.73
CA SER A 208 19.95 10.10 12.78
C SER A 208 18.48 9.88 12.36
N ILE A 209 18.11 10.23 11.13
CA ILE A 209 16.73 10.01 10.66
C ILE A 209 16.40 8.51 10.56
N ASP A 210 17.37 7.68 10.19
CA ASP A 210 17.17 6.23 10.16
C ASP A 210 16.91 5.65 11.54
N ARG A 211 17.64 6.12 12.57
CA ARG A 211 17.40 5.73 13.97
C ARG A 211 16.02 6.15 14.46
N ILE A 212 15.59 7.38 14.16
CA ILE A 212 14.25 7.86 14.53
C ILE A 212 13.18 7.00 13.86
N LEU A 213 13.30 6.76 12.56
CA LEU A 213 12.35 5.97 11.79
C LEU A 213 12.35 4.48 12.17
N ALA A 214 13.45 3.92 12.68
CA ALA A 214 13.48 2.54 13.17
C ALA A 214 12.55 2.31 14.38
N LYS A 215 12.15 3.39 15.06
CA LYS A 215 11.19 3.35 16.17
C LYS A 215 9.74 3.53 15.73
N ASP A 216 9.49 3.86 14.46
CA ASP A 216 8.14 4.02 13.92
C ASP A 216 7.47 2.65 13.71
N LYS A 217 6.34 2.42 14.38
CA LYS A 217 5.54 1.18 14.28
C LYS A 217 4.16 1.40 13.65
N VAL A 218 3.74 2.65 13.46
CA VAL A 218 2.63 2.96 12.54
C VAL A 218 3.00 2.42 11.17
N PHE A 219 4.29 2.48 10.87
CA PHE A 219 4.87 2.02 9.65
C PHE A 219 5.76 0.78 9.84
N PRO A 220 5.41 -0.40 9.32
CA PRO A 220 6.41 -1.43 9.10
C PRO A 220 7.27 -1.03 7.89
N GLU A 221 8.33 -0.25 8.13
CA GLU A 221 9.52 -0.03 7.28
C GLU A 221 9.33 -0.01 5.75
N ARG A 222 9.01 1.19 5.25
CA ARG A 222 9.54 1.86 4.05
C ARG A 222 9.33 1.18 2.70
N VAL A 223 8.06 0.81 2.46
CA VAL A 223 7.52 0.25 1.21
C VAL A 223 8.22 -1.08 0.95
N ILE A 224 7.48 -2.19 0.91
CA ILE A 224 7.68 -3.25 -0.11
C ILE A 224 8.96 -2.95 -0.91
N SER A 225 10.12 -3.52 -0.54
CA SER A 225 11.42 -3.00 -1.00
C SER A 225 11.40 -2.78 -2.52
N GLY A 226 12.32 -1.97 -3.07
CA GLY A 226 12.41 -1.79 -4.53
C GLY A 226 12.23 -3.10 -5.32
N ASP A 227 12.64 -4.25 -4.78
CA ASP A 227 12.44 -5.60 -5.32
C ASP A 227 11.01 -6.17 -5.28
N VAL A 228 10.21 -5.84 -4.27
CA VAL A 228 8.82 -6.32 -4.14
C VAL A 228 7.86 -5.42 -4.95
N THR A 229 8.14 -4.11 -5.08
CA THR A 229 7.35 -3.20 -5.93
C THR A 229 7.84 -3.13 -7.38
N THR A 230 9.10 -3.53 -7.66
CA THR A 230 9.54 -3.59 -9.06
C THR A 230 8.65 -4.58 -9.77
N ALA A 231 8.06 -4.12 -10.87
CA ALA A 231 7.17 -4.88 -11.72
C ALA A 231 7.94 -5.98 -12.46
N LYS A 232 8.41 -7.00 -11.73
CA LYS A 232 8.82 -8.28 -12.29
C LYS A 232 7.59 -8.85 -12.99
N LYS A 233 7.78 -9.31 -14.22
CA LYS A 233 6.74 -9.90 -15.05
C LYS A 233 7.11 -11.33 -15.35
N LEU A 234 6.11 -12.20 -15.38
CA LEU A 234 6.30 -13.56 -15.86
C LEU A 234 6.85 -13.52 -17.30
N LYS A 235 7.85 -14.35 -17.57
CA LYS A 235 8.44 -14.49 -18.90
C LYS A 235 7.39 -15.02 -19.86
N ARG A 236 7.23 -14.36 -21.01
CA ARG A 236 6.28 -14.79 -22.04
C ARG A 236 6.81 -16.01 -22.81
N VAL A 237 5.94 -16.98 -23.07
CA VAL A 237 6.20 -18.04 -24.06
C VAL A 237 6.20 -17.44 -25.47
N ILE A 238 7.33 -17.51 -26.16
CA ILE A 238 7.46 -17.02 -27.54
C ILE A 238 7.30 -18.21 -28.48
N LEU A 239 6.30 -18.13 -29.35
CA LEU A 239 6.01 -19.15 -30.34
C LEU A 239 6.67 -18.77 -31.65
N THR A 240 7.72 -19.49 -32.03
CA THR A 240 8.54 -19.18 -33.20
C THR A 240 8.39 -20.28 -34.26
N PRO A 241 8.67 -20.00 -35.55
CA PRO A 241 8.52 -20.99 -36.63
C PRO A 241 9.41 -22.24 -36.49
N GLU A 242 10.37 -22.24 -35.56
CA GLU A 242 11.22 -23.38 -35.22
C GLU A 242 10.51 -24.44 -34.37
N LEU A 243 9.37 -24.13 -33.74
CA LEU A 243 8.63 -25.04 -32.85
C LEU A 243 7.78 -26.08 -33.63
N LYS A 244 8.42 -26.84 -34.52
CA LYS A 244 7.75 -27.72 -35.50
C LYS A 244 7.29 -29.08 -34.96
N THR A 245 7.43 -29.33 -33.65
CA THR A 245 7.02 -30.61 -33.06
C THR A 245 6.32 -30.39 -31.73
N PRO A 246 5.43 -31.33 -31.31
CA PRO A 246 4.80 -31.25 -29.99
C PRO A 246 5.81 -31.15 -28.85
N GLU A 247 6.95 -31.85 -28.96
CA GLU A 247 8.00 -31.80 -27.95
C GLU A 247 8.66 -30.41 -27.91
N LEU A 248 8.98 -29.80 -29.05
CA LEU A 248 9.55 -28.45 -29.08
C LEU A 248 8.58 -27.41 -28.51
N LEU A 249 7.29 -27.52 -28.86
CA LEU A 249 6.25 -26.66 -28.30
C LEU A 249 6.15 -26.82 -26.78
N LYS A 250 6.11 -28.06 -26.28
CA LYS A 250 6.10 -28.36 -24.84
C LYS A 250 7.33 -27.77 -24.14
N GLN A 251 8.53 -27.93 -24.72
CA GLN A 251 9.76 -27.36 -24.17
C GLN A 251 9.71 -25.82 -24.11
N ALA A 252 9.12 -25.16 -25.10
CA ALA A 252 8.96 -23.69 -25.07
C ALA A 252 8.11 -23.22 -23.88
N TYR A 253 7.02 -23.93 -23.57
CA TYR A 253 6.22 -23.67 -22.37
C TYR A 253 7.00 -24.01 -21.10
N LYS A 254 7.62 -25.18 -21.04
CA LYS A 254 8.41 -25.64 -19.88
C LYS A 254 9.53 -24.66 -19.49
N ASN A 255 10.21 -24.09 -20.50
CA ASN A 255 11.26 -23.08 -20.34
C ASN A 255 10.78 -21.72 -19.81
N SER A 256 9.46 -21.53 -19.66
CA SER A 256 8.84 -20.34 -19.05
C SER A 256 8.10 -20.67 -17.75
N THR A 257 8.25 -21.91 -17.26
CA THR A 257 7.67 -22.41 -16.00
C THR A 257 8.77 -22.92 -15.06
N THR A 258 10.01 -22.45 -15.21
CA THR A 258 11.10 -22.84 -14.30
C THR A 258 10.97 -22.10 -12.97
N GLU A 259 11.45 -22.69 -11.88
CA GLU A 259 11.35 -22.07 -10.55
C GLU A 259 11.97 -20.67 -10.50
N SER A 260 13.07 -20.43 -11.22
CA SER A 260 13.68 -19.10 -11.35
C SER A 260 12.77 -18.05 -12.03
N ASP A 261 11.80 -18.48 -12.84
CA ASP A 261 10.88 -17.57 -13.53
C ASP A 261 9.73 -17.07 -12.62
N TYR A 262 9.35 -17.83 -11.59
CA TYR A 262 8.15 -17.54 -10.78
C TYR A 262 8.36 -17.45 -9.27
N SER A 263 9.43 -18.03 -8.71
CA SER A 263 9.68 -18.09 -7.25
C SER A 263 9.66 -16.73 -6.57
N TRP A 264 10.06 -15.67 -7.29
CA TRP A 264 10.00 -14.29 -6.81
C TRP A 264 8.59 -13.88 -6.36
N MET A 265 7.52 -14.38 -7.00
CA MET A 265 6.14 -14.08 -6.58
C MET A 265 5.84 -14.66 -5.21
N PHE A 266 6.35 -15.87 -4.93
CA PHE A 266 6.13 -16.57 -3.66
C PHE A 266 6.92 -15.93 -2.53
N THR A 267 8.19 -15.60 -2.75
CA THR A 267 8.97 -14.83 -1.77
C THR A 267 8.30 -13.51 -1.43
N ASN A 268 7.81 -12.80 -2.46
CA ASN A 268 7.20 -11.51 -2.30
C ASN A 268 5.83 -11.58 -1.60
N ILE A 269 4.98 -12.55 -1.95
CA ILE A 269 3.67 -12.71 -1.31
C ILE A 269 3.81 -13.14 0.16
N ASP A 270 4.80 -13.98 0.48
CA ASP A 270 5.05 -14.41 1.86
C ASP A 270 5.55 -13.24 2.71
N PHE A 271 6.47 -12.43 2.17
CA PHE A 271 6.91 -11.19 2.82
C PHE A 271 5.73 -10.24 3.11
N ILE A 272 4.86 -10.00 2.12
CA ILE A 272 3.68 -9.14 2.31
C ILE A 272 2.72 -9.75 3.34
N SER A 273 2.51 -11.06 3.29
CA SER A 273 1.61 -11.78 4.18
C SER A 273 2.06 -11.68 5.64
N GLU A 274 3.34 -11.88 5.93
CA GLU A 274 3.90 -11.69 7.27
C GLU A 274 3.65 -10.26 7.79
N LYS A 275 3.91 -9.23 6.97
CA LYS A 275 3.69 -7.83 7.36
C LYS A 275 2.22 -7.50 7.60
N MET A 276 1.31 -8.19 6.94
CA MET A 276 -0.14 -8.02 7.10
C MET A 276 -0.77 -8.99 8.11
N ASN A 277 0.05 -9.82 8.78
CA ASN A 277 -0.40 -10.91 9.67
C ASN A 277 -1.40 -11.85 8.99
N ILE A 278 -1.10 -12.24 7.74
CA ILE A 278 -1.85 -13.25 6.97
C ILE A 278 -1.07 -14.58 7.05
N PRO A 279 -1.72 -15.71 7.37
CA PRO A 279 -1.05 -17.00 7.42
C PRO A 279 -0.40 -17.38 6.09
N LEU A 280 0.82 -17.90 6.16
CA LEU A 280 1.53 -18.46 5.01
C LEU A 280 0.90 -19.78 4.56
N VAL A 281 1.00 -20.08 3.27
CA VAL A 281 0.42 -21.28 2.65
C VAL A 281 1.53 -22.18 2.09
N ASP A 282 1.45 -23.48 2.39
CA ASP A 282 2.33 -24.49 1.77
C ASP A 282 1.94 -24.70 0.31
N ARG A 283 2.90 -24.43 -0.59
CA ARG A 283 2.73 -24.51 -2.04
C ARG A 283 3.40 -25.75 -2.64
N SER A 284 3.84 -26.71 -1.83
CA SER A 284 4.51 -27.93 -2.30
C SER A 284 3.63 -28.74 -3.25
N ASN A 285 2.34 -28.89 -2.92
CA ASN A 285 1.38 -29.57 -3.80
C ASN A 285 1.18 -28.84 -5.13
N PHE A 286 1.08 -27.51 -5.09
CA PHE A 286 0.99 -26.68 -6.29
C PHE A 286 2.21 -26.89 -7.19
N VAL A 287 3.43 -26.82 -6.65
CA VAL A 287 4.67 -27.02 -7.41
C VAL A 287 4.74 -28.43 -8.01
N ASN A 288 4.31 -29.45 -7.26
CA ASN A 288 4.22 -30.82 -7.76
C ASN A 288 3.24 -30.94 -8.94
N THR A 289 2.04 -30.37 -8.83
CA THR A 289 1.04 -30.38 -9.90
C THR A 289 1.50 -29.59 -11.13
N LEU A 290 2.12 -28.42 -10.92
CA LEU A 290 2.73 -27.59 -11.96
C LEU A 290 3.79 -28.39 -12.75
N ASN A 291 4.71 -29.04 -12.04
CA ASN A 291 5.77 -29.86 -12.66
C ASN A 291 5.21 -31.09 -13.37
N GLN A 292 4.16 -31.72 -12.83
CA GLN A 292 3.49 -32.84 -13.50
C GLN A 292 2.88 -32.39 -14.83
N LEU A 293 2.08 -31.32 -14.83
CA LEU A 293 1.44 -30.76 -16.03
C LEU A 293 2.46 -30.33 -17.08
N ALA A 294 3.52 -29.63 -16.69
CA ALA A 294 4.57 -29.17 -17.60
C ALA A 294 5.30 -30.31 -18.35
N ASN A 295 5.20 -31.56 -17.86
CA ASN A 295 5.79 -32.74 -18.48
C ASN A 295 4.77 -33.62 -19.24
N GLN A 296 3.47 -33.32 -19.18
CA GLN A 296 2.43 -34.08 -19.89
C GLN A 296 2.41 -33.80 -21.40
N ASN A 297 1.78 -34.69 -22.16
CA ASN A 297 1.64 -34.57 -23.61
C ASN A 297 0.49 -33.64 -24.03
N ASN A 298 -0.47 -33.44 -23.15
CA ASN A 298 -1.57 -32.49 -23.26
C ASN A 298 -1.60 -31.63 -21.99
N ASN A 299 -2.43 -30.58 -21.96
CA ASN A 299 -2.64 -29.71 -20.80
C ASN A 299 -1.39 -28.96 -20.27
N PHE A 300 -0.20 -29.18 -20.83
CA PHE A 300 1.05 -28.54 -20.38
C PHE A 300 1.00 -27.01 -20.45
N GLN A 301 0.15 -26.44 -21.29
CA GLN A 301 -0.07 -24.99 -21.39
C GLN A 301 -0.68 -24.42 -20.10
N TYR A 302 -1.52 -25.19 -19.41
CA TYR A 302 -2.15 -24.76 -18.16
C TYR A 302 -1.14 -24.56 -17.01
N ALA A 303 0.03 -25.21 -17.07
CA ALA A 303 1.13 -24.93 -16.15
C ALA A 303 1.64 -23.48 -16.31
N TYR A 304 1.69 -22.96 -17.53
CA TYR A 304 2.04 -21.57 -17.76
C TYR A 304 0.87 -20.63 -17.44
N ASP A 305 -0.36 -21.00 -17.80
CA ASP A 305 -1.53 -20.14 -17.60
C ASP A 305 -1.81 -19.87 -16.12
N VAL A 306 -1.65 -20.86 -15.23
CA VAL A 306 -1.82 -20.64 -13.79
C VAL A 306 -0.76 -19.69 -13.22
N LEU A 307 0.49 -19.74 -13.70
CA LEU A 307 1.53 -18.79 -13.29
C LEU A 307 1.20 -17.37 -13.77
N LYS A 308 0.56 -17.25 -14.94
CA LYS A 308 0.09 -15.97 -15.47
C LYS A 308 -1.01 -15.39 -14.59
N ASP A 309 -1.99 -16.18 -14.17
CA ASP A 309 -3.04 -15.75 -13.24
C ASP A 309 -2.48 -15.29 -11.89
N LEU A 310 -1.50 -16.03 -11.35
CA LEU A 310 -0.79 -15.66 -10.12
C LEU A 310 -0.03 -14.35 -10.29
N ALA A 311 0.66 -14.16 -11.42
CA ALA A 311 1.37 -12.93 -11.73
C ALA A 311 0.43 -11.72 -11.89
N GLU A 312 -0.74 -11.92 -12.50
CA GLU A 312 -1.77 -10.88 -12.62
C GLU A 312 -2.36 -10.51 -11.25
N THR A 313 -2.68 -11.50 -10.41
CA THR A 313 -3.12 -11.26 -9.03
C THR A 313 -2.07 -10.51 -8.21
N TYR A 314 -0.80 -10.91 -8.34
CA TYR A 314 0.31 -10.22 -7.70
C TYR A 314 0.43 -8.76 -8.18
N ALA A 315 0.24 -8.50 -9.47
CA ALA A 315 0.26 -7.14 -10.00
C ALA A 315 -0.91 -6.28 -9.45
N GLU A 316 -2.10 -6.87 -9.25
CA GLU A 316 -3.22 -6.19 -8.58
C GLU A 316 -2.89 -5.82 -7.12
N ILE A 317 -2.20 -6.72 -6.39
CA ILE A 317 -1.73 -6.46 -5.02
C ILE A 317 -0.76 -5.29 -5.00
N VAL A 318 0.33 -5.35 -5.78
CA VAL A 318 1.36 -4.31 -5.81
C VAL A 318 0.78 -2.95 -6.20
N LYS A 319 -0.19 -2.92 -7.11
CA LYS A 319 -0.87 -1.67 -7.51
C LYS A 319 -1.63 -1.01 -6.35
N LEU A 320 -2.29 -1.80 -5.49
CA LEU A 320 -3.10 -1.28 -4.39
C LEU A 320 -2.28 -1.03 -3.11
N LEU A 321 -1.20 -1.77 -2.92
CA LEU A 321 -0.43 -1.82 -1.68
C LEU A 321 0.02 -0.44 -1.17
N PRO A 322 0.52 0.52 -2.00
CA PRO A 322 0.90 1.87 -1.56
C PRO A 322 -0.21 2.66 -0.86
N SER A 323 -1.46 2.40 -1.25
CA SER A 323 -2.64 3.12 -0.73
C SER A 323 -3.45 2.31 0.28
N SER A 324 -2.92 1.17 0.73
CA SER A 324 -3.59 0.20 1.60
C SER A 324 -3.11 0.27 3.07
N PHE A 325 -2.50 1.38 3.47
CA PHE A 325 -1.95 1.57 4.81
C PHE A 325 -2.90 2.33 5.73
N THR A 326 -4.16 1.87 5.82
CA THR A 326 -5.08 2.38 6.85
C THR A 326 -4.75 1.77 8.21
N LYS A 327 -4.64 2.61 9.23
CA LYS A 327 -4.24 2.20 10.58
C LYS A 327 -5.37 2.48 11.56
N ALA A 328 -5.96 1.41 12.11
CA ALA A 328 -7.05 1.51 13.07
C ALA A 328 -6.59 2.06 14.43
N LEU A 329 -5.44 1.58 14.91
CA LEU A 329 -4.85 1.95 16.19
C LEU A 329 -3.35 2.20 15.95
N PRO A 330 -2.94 3.44 15.66
CA PRO A 330 -1.53 3.78 15.52
C PRO A 330 -0.82 3.63 16.88
N ASP A 331 0.42 3.13 16.87
CA ASP A 331 1.22 3.02 18.08
C ASP A 331 1.71 4.42 18.49
N VAL A 332 1.28 4.86 19.68
CA VAL A 332 1.58 6.20 20.23
C VAL A 332 3.08 6.49 20.23
N GLY A 333 3.93 5.47 20.46
CA GLY A 333 5.39 5.61 20.52
C GLY A 333 6.09 5.81 19.18
N SER A 334 5.38 5.74 18.04
CA SER A 334 5.99 5.82 16.71
C SER A 334 6.53 7.22 16.40
N PHE A 335 5.66 8.23 16.43
CA PHE A 335 6.06 9.64 16.28
C PHE A 335 5.21 10.56 17.17
N PRO A 336 5.29 10.40 18.51
CA PRO A 336 4.36 11.00 19.46
C PRO A 336 4.32 12.52 19.39
N ASN A 337 5.47 13.18 19.21
CA ASN A 337 5.58 14.63 19.16
C ASN A 337 6.33 15.16 17.92
N HIS A 338 6.51 14.35 16.88
CA HIS A 338 7.18 14.81 15.66
C HIS A 338 6.52 14.27 14.39
N VAL A 339 6.84 14.88 13.25
CA VAL A 339 6.65 14.29 11.93
C VAL A 339 7.88 14.57 11.07
N ILE A 340 8.27 13.62 10.23
CA ILE A 340 9.41 13.73 9.35
C ILE A 340 8.95 14.31 8.02
N LEU A 341 9.53 15.45 7.65
CA LEU A 341 9.14 16.20 6.46
C LEU A 341 9.85 15.67 5.20
N GLY A 342 10.85 14.82 5.36
CA GLY A 342 11.63 14.22 4.28
C GLY A 342 13.03 14.83 4.16
N LYS A 343 13.63 14.67 2.99
CA LYS A 343 14.91 15.30 2.64
C LYS A 343 14.83 16.81 2.68
N PHE A 344 15.92 17.44 3.11
CA PHE A 344 16.06 18.90 3.10
C PHE A 344 16.02 19.45 1.67
N ILE A 345 16.74 18.80 0.76
CA ILE A 345 16.67 19.05 -0.68
C ILE A 345 15.68 18.04 -1.28
N PRO A 346 14.51 18.49 -1.77
CA PRO A 346 13.55 17.60 -2.40
C PRO A 346 14.16 16.83 -3.58
N THR A 347 13.79 15.55 -3.73
CA THR A 347 14.18 14.72 -4.88
C THR A 347 13.01 14.54 -5.84
N ASP A 348 13.31 14.36 -7.12
CA ASP A 348 12.32 13.92 -8.10
C ASP A 348 11.84 12.50 -7.74
N GLY A 349 10.56 12.35 -7.39
CA GLY A 349 9.94 11.07 -7.04
C GLY A 349 9.48 10.97 -5.59
N TYR A 350 9.18 9.75 -5.15
CA TYR A 350 8.63 9.49 -3.82
C TYR A 350 9.72 9.42 -2.75
N ASP A 351 9.67 10.32 -1.77
CA ASP A 351 10.57 10.31 -0.62
C ASP A 351 10.03 9.38 0.48
N TYR A 352 10.64 8.20 0.60
CA TYR A 352 10.29 7.19 1.61
C TYR A 352 10.55 7.59 3.05
N THR A 353 11.27 8.69 3.30
CA THR A 353 11.52 9.20 4.66
C THR A 353 10.45 10.17 5.13
N ARG A 354 9.72 10.79 4.20
CA ARG A 354 8.64 11.72 4.53
C ARG A 354 7.42 10.97 5.05
N HIS A 355 6.94 11.35 6.24
CA HIS A 355 5.68 10.83 6.77
C HIS A 355 4.53 11.20 5.84
N GLN A 356 3.79 10.19 5.40
CA GLN A 356 2.54 10.37 4.67
C GLN A 356 1.39 10.59 5.64
N PHE A 357 0.20 10.87 5.11
CA PHE A 357 -1.02 10.74 5.90
C PHE A 357 -1.47 9.27 5.94
N TYR A 358 -1.60 8.73 7.15
CA TYR A 358 -2.09 7.38 7.41
C TYR A 358 -3.54 7.46 7.86
N ASN A 359 -4.46 7.16 6.94
CA ASN A 359 -5.89 7.24 7.17
C ASN A 359 -6.35 6.32 8.31
N SER A 360 -7.31 6.81 9.09
CA SER A 360 -8.15 5.94 9.90
C SER A 360 -9.00 5.00 9.00
N PRO A 361 -9.53 3.89 9.54
CA PRO A 361 -10.44 3.02 8.80
C PRO A 361 -11.74 3.72 8.36
N VAL A 362 -12.14 4.80 9.04
CA VAL A 362 -13.35 5.57 8.71
C VAL A 362 -13.19 6.29 7.37
N LEU A 363 -11.96 6.68 7.02
CA LEU A 363 -11.63 7.37 5.77
C LEU A 363 -11.28 6.40 4.62
N ASP A 364 -11.17 5.09 4.86
CA ASP A 364 -10.90 4.08 3.82
C ASP A 364 -12.16 3.70 3.03
N SER A 365 -12.75 4.67 2.32
CA SER A 365 -13.99 4.48 1.56
C SER A 365 -13.88 3.40 0.48
N GLU A 366 -12.68 3.18 -0.07
CA GLU A 366 -12.39 2.17 -1.09
C GLU A 366 -11.99 0.81 -0.52
N LYS A 367 -11.91 0.68 0.83
CA LYS A 367 -11.52 -0.54 1.54
C LYS A 367 -10.23 -1.15 0.98
N LYS A 368 -9.24 -0.32 0.65
CA LYS A 368 -8.05 -0.76 -0.10
C LYS A 368 -7.24 -1.81 0.64
N THR A 369 -7.11 -1.65 1.95
CA THR A 369 -6.47 -2.63 2.84
C THR A 369 -7.18 -3.98 2.82
N LEU A 370 -8.51 -3.96 2.84
CA LEU A 370 -9.31 -5.19 2.74
C LEU A 370 -9.18 -5.83 1.35
N ARG A 371 -9.17 -5.02 0.28
CA ARG A 371 -8.97 -5.52 -1.09
C ARG A 371 -7.61 -6.18 -1.26
N VAL A 372 -6.54 -5.58 -0.74
CA VAL A 372 -5.20 -6.20 -0.74
C VAL A 372 -5.22 -7.53 0.00
N ARG A 373 -5.82 -7.59 1.20
CA ARG A 373 -5.96 -8.85 1.97
C ARG A 373 -6.69 -9.93 1.16
N VAL A 374 -7.82 -9.59 0.54
CA VAL A 374 -8.61 -10.50 -0.31
C VAL A 374 -7.81 -10.96 -1.52
N LEU A 375 -6.99 -10.10 -2.14
CA LEU A 375 -6.15 -10.48 -3.27
C LEU A 375 -5.02 -11.43 -2.85
N ILE A 376 -4.44 -11.25 -1.66
CA ILE A 376 -3.45 -12.18 -1.10
C ILE A 376 -4.10 -13.54 -0.82
N GLU A 377 -5.30 -13.54 -0.22
CA GLU A 377 -6.10 -14.75 -0.02
C GLU A 377 -6.45 -15.41 -1.36
N ARG A 378 -6.85 -14.64 -2.38
CA ARG A 378 -7.09 -15.14 -3.74
C ARG A 378 -5.83 -15.81 -4.30
N PHE A 379 -4.67 -15.16 -4.23
CA PHE A 379 -3.39 -15.73 -4.69
C PHE A 379 -3.16 -17.10 -4.07
N ASN A 380 -3.31 -17.20 -2.75
CA ASN A 380 -3.13 -18.45 -2.02
C ASN A 380 -4.16 -19.51 -2.44
N VAL A 381 -5.45 -19.17 -2.53
CA VAL A 381 -6.51 -20.11 -2.92
C VAL A 381 -6.37 -20.57 -4.38
N LEU A 382 -5.85 -19.73 -5.29
CA LEU A 382 -5.52 -20.18 -6.66
C LEU A 382 -4.47 -21.29 -6.64
N THR A 383 -3.43 -21.20 -5.80
CA THR A 383 -2.43 -22.28 -5.68
C THR A 383 -3.03 -23.57 -5.13
N LEU A 384 -3.99 -23.48 -4.20
CA LEU A 384 -4.65 -24.64 -3.59
C LEU A 384 -5.72 -25.27 -4.49
N SER A 385 -6.38 -24.46 -5.31
CA SER A 385 -7.48 -24.89 -6.18
C SER A 385 -7.00 -25.39 -7.54
N PHE A 386 -5.75 -25.14 -7.90
CA PHE A 386 -5.17 -25.59 -9.16
C PHE A 386 -5.12 -27.11 -9.25
N ARG A 387 -5.61 -27.66 -10.36
CA ARG A 387 -5.66 -29.11 -10.61
C ARG A 387 -5.23 -29.44 -12.02
N ASN A 388 -4.86 -30.71 -12.23
CA ASN A 388 -4.79 -31.27 -13.58
C ASN A 388 -6.20 -31.67 -14.04
N PRO A 389 -6.76 -31.05 -15.10
CA PRO A 389 -8.07 -31.45 -15.58
C PRO A 389 -8.06 -32.85 -16.20
N THR A 390 -9.10 -33.64 -15.92
CA THR A 390 -9.21 -35.04 -16.37
C THR A 390 -10.15 -35.24 -17.55
N ASN A 391 -11.00 -34.25 -17.89
CA ASN A 391 -12.01 -34.34 -18.94
C ASN A 391 -11.42 -33.99 -20.33
N ASN A 392 -10.37 -34.72 -20.72
CA ASN A 392 -9.63 -34.45 -21.94
C ASN A 392 -10.43 -34.88 -23.19
N GLY A 393 -11.05 -33.90 -23.86
CA GLY A 393 -11.78 -34.11 -25.12
C GLY A 393 -13.18 -34.68 -24.97
N THR A 394 -13.75 -34.72 -23.77
CA THR A 394 -15.06 -35.36 -23.52
C THR A 394 -16.23 -34.39 -23.47
N GLU A 395 -16.00 -33.15 -23.01
CA GLU A 395 -17.04 -32.12 -22.93
C GLU A 395 -16.42 -30.75 -23.20
N ILE A 396 -16.71 -30.18 -24.38
CA ILE A 396 -16.19 -28.89 -24.80
C ILE A 396 -17.20 -27.80 -24.43
N THR A 397 -16.74 -26.80 -23.69
CA THR A 397 -17.56 -25.65 -23.28
C THR A 397 -16.94 -24.35 -23.76
N ILE A 398 -17.79 -23.42 -24.20
CA ILE A 398 -17.41 -22.05 -24.54
C ILE A 398 -18.03 -21.12 -23.50
N THR A 399 -17.18 -20.39 -22.77
CA THR A 399 -17.59 -19.49 -21.69
C THR A 399 -17.24 -18.04 -22.05
N PRO A 400 -18.21 -17.10 -22.12
CA PRO A 400 -17.92 -15.67 -22.28
C PRO A 400 -17.02 -15.14 -21.16
N SER A 401 -16.09 -14.26 -21.51
CA SER A 401 -15.06 -13.74 -20.63
C SER A 401 -14.51 -12.39 -21.10
N GLN A 402 -13.49 -11.89 -20.43
CA GLN A 402 -12.76 -10.67 -20.77
C GLN A 402 -11.26 -10.98 -20.95
N ASN A 403 -10.54 -10.16 -21.72
CA ASN A 403 -9.10 -10.34 -21.97
C ASN A 403 -8.23 -9.11 -21.63
N LYS A 404 -8.80 -7.90 -21.57
CA LYS A 404 -8.11 -6.62 -21.26
C LYS A 404 -8.59 -6.01 -19.94
N SER A 405 -8.78 -6.86 -18.94
CA SER A 405 -9.30 -6.50 -17.60
C SER A 405 -8.49 -7.18 -16.50
N SER A 406 -8.74 -6.79 -15.25
CA SER A 406 -8.23 -7.50 -14.06
C SER A 406 -8.68 -8.96 -14.06
N LEU A 407 -7.93 -9.83 -13.39
CA LEU A 407 -8.22 -11.28 -13.41
C LEU A 407 -9.64 -11.58 -12.93
N GLY A 408 -10.09 -10.88 -11.86
CA GLY A 408 -11.41 -11.08 -11.27
C GLY A 408 -12.60 -10.74 -12.19
N ASP A 409 -12.39 -10.02 -13.30
CA ASP A 409 -13.45 -9.70 -14.27
C ASP A 409 -13.60 -10.77 -15.36
N ARG A 410 -12.67 -11.73 -15.41
CA ARG A 410 -12.67 -12.84 -16.35
C ARG A 410 -13.51 -14.00 -15.80
N ALA A 411 -13.95 -14.89 -16.67
CA ALA A 411 -14.44 -16.20 -16.26
C ALA A 411 -13.30 -17.02 -15.63
N ILE A 412 -13.63 -17.85 -14.64
CA ILE A 412 -12.67 -18.68 -13.92
C ILE A 412 -12.20 -19.81 -14.85
N PRO A 413 -10.89 -19.98 -15.09
CA PRO A 413 -10.38 -21.05 -15.95
C PRO A 413 -10.68 -22.46 -15.45
N PHE A 414 -10.84 -23.39 -16.39
CA PHE A 414 -11.18 -24.81 -16.18
C PHE A 414 -10.20 -25.58 -15.29
N TYR A 415 -8.94 -25.15 -15.24
CA TYR A 415 -7.89 -25.78 -14.42
C TYR A 415 -7.95 -25.46 -12.93
N TYR A 416 -8.98 -24.73 -12.47
CA TYR A 416 -9.29 -24.60 -11.05
C TYR A 416 -10.46 -25.50 -10.63
N ASN A 417 -10.39 -26.04 -9.43
CA ASN A 417 -11.53 -26.63 -8.75
C ASN A 417 -12.35 -25.52 -8.08
N ILE A 418 -13.64 -25.39 -8.42
CA ILE A 418 -14.48 -24.34 -7.86
C ILE A 418 -14.97 -24.73 -6.45
N SER A 419 -14.71 -23.83 -5.51
CA SER A 419 -15.28 -23.83 -4.17
C SER A 419 -15.99 -22.49 -3.90
N ASP A 420 -16.88 -22.46 -2.90
CA ASP A 420 -17.48 -21.22 -2.39
C ASP A 420 -16.43 -20.18 -2.01
N GLU A 421 -15.30 -20.63 -1.45
CA GLU A 421 -14.17 -19.77 -1.08
C GLU A 421 -13.55 -19.11 -2.30
N LEU A 422 -13.21 -19.90 -3.34
CA LEU A 422 -12.64 -19.35 -4.57
C LEU A 422 -13.61 -18.38 -5.25
N LEU A 423 -14.91 -18.69 -5.31
CA LEU A 423 -15.90 -17.81 -5.91
C LEU A 423 -15.97 -16.45 -5.19
N ARG A 424 -15.88 -16.45 -3.85
CA ARG A 424 -15.88 -15.23 -3.03
C ARG A 424 -14.60 -14.41 -3.21
N LEU A 425 -13.47 -15.06 -3.42
CA LEU A 425 -12.18 -14.39 -3.57
C LEU A 425 -11.92 -13.94 -5.01
N TRP A 426 -12.55 -14.56 -6.01
CA TRP A 426 -12.30 -14.26 -7.42
C TRP A 426 -12.53 -12.78 -7.76
N ASN A 427 -13.70 -12.25 -7.38
CA ASN A 427 -14.11 -10.87 -7.64
C ASN A 427 -14.69 -10.21 -6.37
N PHE A 428 -13.94 -9.28 -5.79
CA PHE A 428 -14.30 -8.57 -4.57
C PHE A 428 -15.63 -7.81 -4.68
N ASP A 429 -15.87 -7.14 -5.81
CA ASP A 429 -17.07 -6.32 -6.00
C ASP A 429 -18.33 -7.19 -6.16
N LYS A 430 -18.22 -8.37 -6.81
CA LYS A 430 -19.32 -9.34 -6.82
C LYS A 430 -19.60 -9.90 -5.44
N THR A 431 -18.57 -10.19 -4.65
CA THR A 431 -18.74 -10.71 -3.29
C THR A 431 -19.41 -9.71 -2.35
N THR A 432 -18.97 -8.46 -2.39
CA THR A 432 -19.60 -7.38 -1.60
C THR A 432 -21.05 -7.13 -2.01
N ASN A 433 -21.39 -7.37 -3.28
CA ASN A 433 -22.76 -7.31 -3.80
C ASN A 433 -23.53 -8.64 -3.71
N ARG A 434 -23.01 -9.65 -2.99
CA ARG A 434 -23.64 -10.98 -2.80
C ARG A 434 -23.94 -11.73 -4.11
N ALA A 435 -23.10 -11.53 -5.13
CA ALA A 435 -23.22 -12.11 -6.47
C ALA A 435 -21.97 -12.94 -6.85
N PHE A 436 -21.24 -13.47 -5.86
CA PHE A 436 -19.99 -14.23 -6.08
C PHE A 436 -20.20 -15.53 -6.87
N ASP A 437 -21.39 -16.14 -6.75
CA ASP A 437 -21.86 -17.32 -7.48
C ASP A 437 -22.20 -17.03 -8.96
N THR A 438 -22.08 -15.78 -9.40
CA THR A 438 -22.23 -15.36 -10.81
C THR A 438 -20.89 -15.26 -11.55
N ASN A 439 -19.78 -15.68 -10.93
CA ASN A 439 -18.51 -15.84 -11.62
C ASN A 439 -18.59 -17.03 -12.58
N LEU A 440 -18.58 -16.76 -13.88
CA LEU A 440 -18.72 -17.80 -14.90
C LEU A 440 -17.53 -18.76 -14.84
N HIS A 441 -17.81 -20.04 -15.02
CA HIS A 441 -16.83 -21.12 -15.06
C HIS A 441 -17.33 -22.23 -15.99
N TYR A 442 -16.42 -23.11 -16.40
CA TYR A 442 -16.73 -24.33 -17.14
C TYR A 442 -17.74 -25.22 -16.40
N ASP A 443 -17.46 -25.55 -15.14
CA ASP A 443 -18.35 -26.32 -14.27
C ASP A 443 -19.32 -25.38 -13.52
N LYS A 444 -20.61 -25.56 -13.78
CA LYS A 444 -21.66 -24.66 -13.29
C LYS A 444 -22.38 -25.19 -12.04
N THR A 445 -21.94 -26.34 -11.51
CA THR A 445 -22.60 -27.04 -10.41
C THR A 445 -22.70 -26.19 -9.15
N ASN A 446 -21.65 -25.43 -8.84
CA ASN A 446 -21.57 -24.57 -7.66
C ASN A 446 -21.91 -23.09 -7.96
N LEU A 447 -22.43 -22.79 -9.16
CA LEU A 447 -22.80 -21.44 -9.57
C LEU A 447 -24.29 -21.17 -9.36
N SER A 448 -24.67 -19.90 -9.48
CA SER A 448 -26.06 -19.46 -9.40
C SER A 448 -26.96 -20.22 -10.37
N THR A 449 -28.18 -20.57 -9.95
CA THR A 449 -29.18 -21.24 -10.81
C THR A 449 -29.82 -20.30 -11.83
N ALA A 450 -29.48 -19.02 -11.81
CA ALA A 450 -29.96 -18.04 -12.79
C ALA A 450 -29.58 -18.46 -14.22
N LEU A 451 -30.53 -18.36 -15.15
CA LEU A 451 -30.36 -18.85 -16.51
C LEU A 451 -29.22 -18.14 -17.27
N ASN A 452 -28.95 -16.87 -16.98
CA ASN A 452 -27.83 -16.13 -17.59
C ASN A 452 -26.45 -16.58 -17.07
N VAL A 453 -26.40 -17.33 -15.96
CA VAL A 453 -25.18 -17.97 -15.45
C VAL A 453 -25.08 -19.40 -15.98
N GLN A 454 -26.21 -20.12 -16.01
CA GLN A 454 -26.26 -21.49 -16.49
C GLN A 454 -26.13 -21.61 -18.02
N MET A 455 -26.63 -20.63 -18.77
CA MET A 455 -26.67 -20.58 -20.23
C MET A 455 -26.12 -19.23 -20.76
N PRO A 456 -24.87 -18.85 -20.44
CA PRO A 456 -24.39 -17.48 -20.65
C PRO A 456 -24.35 -17.05 -22.13
N LEU A 457 -24.18 -17.99 -23.06
CA LEU A 457 -24.18 -17.72 -24.51
C LEU A 457 -25.56 -17.38 -25.09
N ASP A 458 -26.64 -17.59 -24.33
CA ASP A 458 -28.01 -17.24 -24.74
C ASP A 458 -28.42 -15.82 -24.31
N TYR A 459 -27.52 -15.10 -23.62
CA TYR A 459 -27.75 -13.77 -23.08
C TYR A 459 -26.74 -12.76 -23.64
N ASN A 460 -27.03 -11.47 -23.46
CA ASN A 460 -26.15 -10.39 -23.93
C ASN A 460 -24.74 -10.52 -23.31
N SER A 461 -23.73 -10.62 -24.18
CA SER A 461 -22.31 -10.73 -23.83
C SER A 461 -21.47 -9.53 -24.28
N ASP A 462 -22.08 -8.35 -24.51
CA ASP A 462 -21.39 -7.14 -25.00
C ASP A 462 -20.23 -6.70 -24.08
N LYS A 463 -20.35 -6.97 -22.77
CA LYS A 463 -19.30 -6.71 -21.77
C LYS A 463 -18.27 -7.84 -21.62
N MET A 464 -18.42 -8.92 -22.40
CA MET A 464 -17.59 -10.12 -22.38
C MET A 464 -17.21 -10.51 -23.82
N PRO A 465 -16.38 -9.69 -24.50
CA PRO A 465 -16.07 -9.87 -25.93
C PRO A 465 -15.12 -11.04 -26.19
N TYR A 466 -14.62 -11.70 -25.14
CA TYR A 466 -13.67 -12.82 -25.23
C TYR A 466 -14.35 -14.14 -24.88
N TYR A 467 -13.80 -15.26 -25.36
CA TYR A 467 -14.35 -16.60 -25.12
C TYR A 467 -13.25 -17.54 -24.62
N LEU A 468 -13.49 -18.20 -23.49
CA LEU A 468 -12.71 -19.35 -23.05
C LEU A 468 -13.29 -20.60 -23.71
N ILE A 469 -12.47 -21.31 -24.48
CA ILE A 469 -12.85 -22.58 -25.12
C ILE A 469 -12.06 -23.68 -24.42
N GLU A 470 -12.75 -24.51 -23.65
CA GLU A 470 -12.12 -25.41 -22.68
C GLU A 470 -12.66 -26.84 -22.80
N GLY A 471 -11.95 -27.82 -22.22
CA GLY A 471 -12.30 -29.25 -22.31
C GLY A 471 -11.93 -29.95 -23.64
N HIS A 472 -11.31 -29.23 -24.58
CA HIS A 472 -10.97 -29.75 -25.90
C HIS A 472 -9.60 -30.45 -25.99
N GLN A 473 -8.71 -30.24 -25.02
CA GLN A 473 -7.35 -30.77 -25.04
C GLN A 473 -7.34 -32.31 -25.02
N GLY A 474 -6.47 -32.92 -25.84
CA GLY A 474 -6.33 -34.38 -25.94
C GLY A 474 -7.37 -35.11 -26.79
N GLY A 475 -8.42 -34.43 -27.27
CA GLY A 475 -9.41 -34.99 -28.20
C GLY A 475 -8.90 -35.07 -29.65
N ASP A 476 -9.63 -35.80 -30.51
CA ASP A 476 -9.38 -35.77 -31.96
C ASP A 476 -9.72 -34.38 -32.50
N TYR A 477 -8.78 -33.76 -33.21
CA TYR A 477 -8.94 -32.37 -33.65
C TYR A 477 -10.14 -32.16 -34.58
N ARG A 478 -10.56 -33.17 -35.35
CA ARG A 478 -11.69 -33.04 -36.28
C ARG A 478 -12.99 -32.97 -35.49
N GLU A 479 -13.16 -33.88 -34.55
CA GLU A 479 -14.32 -33.91 -33.64
C GLU A 479 -14.39 -32.62 -32.80
N VAL A 480 -13.25 -32.18 -32.26
CA VAL A 480 -13.14 -30.92 -31.51
C VAL A 480 -13.57 -29.72 -32.36
N VAL A 481 -13.05 -29.61 -33.58
CA VAL A 481 -13.37 -28.50 -34.50
C VAL A 481 -14.85 -28.52 -34.88
N ASP A 482 -15.41 -29.69 -35.19
CA ASP A 482 -16.82 -29.84 -35.54
C ASP A 482 -17.74 -29.40 -34.38
N VAL A 483 -17.41 -29.77 -33.14
CA VAL A 483 -18.15 -29.34 -31.94
C VAL A 483 -18.06 -27.83 -31.74
N ILE A 484 -16.84 -27.25 -31.80
CA ILE A 484 -16.65 -25.80 -31.62
C ILE A 484 -17.38 -25.02 -32.71
N GLN A 485 -17.30 -25.46 -33.97
CA GLN A 485 -18.01 -24.83 -35.09
C GLN A 485 -19.54 -24.92 -34.91
N THR A 486 -20.04 -26.06 -34.44
CA THR A 486 -21.46 -26.24 -34.13
C THR A 486 -21.94 -25.24 -33.08
N ILE A 487 -21.19 -25.09 -31.97
CA ILE A 487 -21.52 -24.12 -30.92
C ILE A 487 -21.43 -22.70 -31.46
N LYS A 488 -20.33 -22.34 -32.13
CA LYS A 488 -20.10 -21.02 -32.75
C LYS A 488 -21.27 -20.64 -33.65
N ASN A 489 -21.66 -21.50 -34.58
CA ASN A 489 -22.71 -21.22 -35.57
C ASN A 489 -24.09 -21.14 -34.90
N THR A 490 -24.36 -22.02 -33.94
CA THR A 490 -25.65 -22.04 -33.20
C THR A 490 -25.82 -20.78 -32.35
N LYS A 491 -24.74 -20.32 -31.70
CA LYS A 491 -24.75 -19.16 -30.79
C LYS A 491 -24.30 -17.85 -31.46
N GLN A 492 -23.98 -17.88 -32.76
CA GLN A 492 -23.52 -16.73 -33.55
C GLN A 492 -22.28 -16.02 -32.95
N LEU A 493 -21.27 -16.80 -32.55
CA LEU A 493 -20.07 -16.26 -31.89
C LEU A 493 -19.08 -15.65 -32.90
N GLY A 494 -18.54 -14.48 -32.56
CA GLY A 494 -17.71 -13.65 -33.45
C GLY A 494 -16.23 -14.04 -33.53
N PHE A 495 -15.89 -15.32 -33.67
CA PHE A 495 -14.51 -15.78 -33.87
C PHE A 495 -14.40 -16.87 -34.95
N GLU A 496 -13.21 -17.04 -35.54
CA GLU A 496 -12.95 -18.11 -36.51
C GLU A 496 -12.13 -19.26 -35.90
N VAL A 497 -12.34 -20.47 -36.40
CA VAL A 497 -11.64 -21.68 -35.96
C VAL A 497 -10.68 -22.13 -37.04
N MET A 498 -9.41 -22.31 -36.70
CA MET A 498 -8.37 -22.82 -37.60
C MET A 498 -7.60 -23.94 -36.93
N SER A 499 -7.45 -25.06 -37.64
CA SER A 499 -6.58 -26.15 -37.23
C SER A 499 -5.14 -25.84 -37.64
N VAL A 500 -4.20 -25.83 -36.70
CA VAL A 500 -2.79 -25.56 -37.01
C VAL A 500 -1.97 -26.84 -36.78
N SER A 501 -1.38 -27.33 -37.87
CA SER A 501 -0.56 -28.55 -37.84
C SER A 501 0.89 -28.21 -37.56
N LEU A 502 1.48 -28.82 -36.52
CA LEU A 502 2.92 -28.76 -36.28
C LEU A 502 3.72 -29.55 -37.33
N ALA A 503 3.11 -30.59 -37.92
CA ALA A 503 3.70 -31.35 -39.01
C ALA A 503 3.47 -30.65 -40.37
N GLN A 504 4.46 -30.75 -41.26
CA GLN A 504 4.36 -30.18 -42.59
C GLN A 504 3.21 -30.80 -43.38
N LEU A 505 2.34 -29.95 -43.92
CA LEU A 505 1.21 -30.39 -44.74
C LEU A 505 1.63 -30.44 -46.21
N GLN A 506 1.59 -31.64 -46.82
CA GLN A 506 1.81 -31.80 -48.26
C GLN A 506 0.51 -31.53 -49.02
N ASP A 507 0.60 -30.75 -50.11
CA ASP A 507 -0.51 -30.41 -51.01
C ASP A 507 -1.79 -29.94 -50.30
N ASN A 508 -1.62 -29.17 -49.21
CA ASN A 508 -2.75 -28.70 -48.41
C ASN A 508 -3.64 -27.73 -49.20
N LYS A 509 -4.88 -28.14 -49.45
CA LYS A 509 -5.93 -27.32 -50.08
C LYS A 509 -7.03 -26.91 -49.10
N ASP A 510 -6.89 -27.28 -47.83
CA ASP A 510 -7.86 -26.96 -46.79
C ASP A 510 -7.62 -25.53 -46.27
N PHE A 511 -8.62 -24.66 -46.44
CA PHE A 511 -8.56 -23.26 -46.00
C PHE A 511 -8.65 -23.10 -44.48
N TYR A 512 -9.13 -24.13 -43.77
CA TYR A 512 -9.31 -24.15 -42.32
C TYR A 512 -8.22 -24.94 -41.60
N LYS A 513 -7.22 -25.43 -42.35
CA LYS A 513 -6.03 -26.09 -41.82
C LYS A 513 -4.78 -25.40 -42.32
N ALA A 514 -3.89 -25.00 -41.42
CA ALA A 514 -2.65 -24.31 -41.76
C ALA A 514 -1.43 -25.08 -41.26
N ASP A 515 -0.31 -24.93 -41.98
CA ASP A 515 1.00 -25.28 -41.46
C ASP A 515 1.41 -24.29 -40.37
N PHE A 516 1.95 -24.79 -39.25
CA PHE A 516 2.33 -23.94 -38.12
C PHE A 516 3.38 -22.88 -38.48
N VAL A 517 4.38 -23.23 -39.30
CA VAL A 517 5.46 -22.31 -39.70
C VAL A 517 4.87 -21.16 -40.50
N ASP A 518 4.00 -21.47 -41.45
CA ASP A 518 3.32 -20.46 -42.28
C ASP A 518 2.34 -19.62 -41.45
N TYR A 519 1.60 -20.27 -40.54
CA TYR A 519 0.61 -19.60 -39.71
C TYR A 519 1.27 -18.59 -38.76
N VAL A 520 2.29 -19.00 -38.01
CA VAL A 520 3.03 -18.12 -37.10
C VAL A 520 3.80 -17.04 -37.87
N GLY A 521 4.34 -17.37 -39.05
CA GLY A 521 5.00 -16.39 -39.91
C GLY A 521 4.06 -15.26 -40.39
N LYS A 522 2.80 -15.58 -40.68
CA LYS A 522 1.76 -14.60 -41.07
C LYS A 522 1.07 -13.94 -39.89
N ASN A 523 1.04 -14.62 -38.74
CA ASN A 523 0.41 -14.20 -37.50
C ASN A 523 1.46 -14.20 -36.37
N PRO A 524 2.36 -13.19 -36.32
CA PRO A 524 3.48 -13.16 -35.38
C PRO A 524 3.08 -13.09 -33.89
N GLY A 525 1.78 -13.02 -33.58
CA GLY A 525 1.26 -13.24 -32.24
C GLY A 525 0.06 -14.20 -32.29
N LEU A 526 0.06 -15.21 -31.42
CA LEU A 526 -1.07 -16.12 -31.20
C LEU A 526 -2.12 -15.55 -30.22
N GLU A 527 -1.89 -14.34 -29.72
CA GLU A 527 -2.87 -13.64 -28.89
C GLU A 527 -4.02 -13.17 -29.79
N HIS A 528 -5.23 -13.66 -29.49
CA HIS A 528 -6.45 -13.15 -30.09
C HIS A 528 -6.52 -11.63 -29.88
N ARG A 529 -6.28 -10.88 -30.96
CA ARG A 529 -6.55 -9.45 -31.01
C ARG A 529 -8.06 -9.26 -31.05
N GLY A 530 -8.67 -9.20 -29.86
CA GLY A 530 -10.00 -8.63 -29.68
C GLY A 530 -9.99 -7.13 -29.89
#